data_AF-A0A9P0KZ48-F1
#
_entry.id   AF-A0A9P0KZ48-F1
#
_cell.length_a   1.000
_cell.length_b   1.000
_cell.length_c   1.000
_cell.angle_alpha   90.00
_cell.angle_beta   90.00
_cell.angle_gamma   90.00
#
_symmetry.space_group_name_H-M   'P 1'
#
loop_
_entity.id
_entity.type
_entity.pdbx_description
1 polymer ?
#
loop_
_entity_poly.entity_id
_entity_poly.type
_entity_poly.pdbx_seq_one_letter_code
_entity_poly.pdbx_strand_id
1 'polypeptide(L)'
;MGDRALTIKELEGIINNMSDCEYESDVDDSVGDPDFENFSSSESTDSEFDAGTARKRKKLEICVEANANVGAIDTPVDSEVNLSESSESSSDECSPNRDVSGSHEVRVIWTDCSGNLKDHPFNANPGFSAEFFAKRSRDEPLDFYKLFLADIKPMIVQETNRYATQKIISCIANETIQKNSLLTHWKDTNESEIVAFIGMLIWMGLDKKPTLKDYFSRNILYKSDLGKYIGMSRMRFELLLSNLHFSDNETTDRTNRIYKIQPLADGLITNFQAACIPKKDVCIDETMIPFRGRLSFRQYIPGKRHKYGVKIFKLCAEKGYTYNLKVYSGKEDNPTSQSVASRVVLELMEPLLDCGRLLCTRTFG
;
A
#
# COMPACT_ATOMS: atom_id res chain seq x y z
N MET A 1 -6.90 9.17 -42.23
CA MET A 1 -7.68 8.17 -41.48
C MET A 1 -7.63 8.58 -40.01
N GLY A 2 -8.80 8.79 -39.41
CA GLY A 2 -8.98 9.67 -38.24
C GLY A 2 -8.24 9.30 -36.95
N ASP A 3 -7.93 10.36 -36.21
CA ASP A 3 -7.46 10.38 -34.83
C ASP A 3 -8.48 9.73 -33.90
N ARG A 4 -8.30 8.44 -33.65
CA ARG A 4 -9.04 7.71 -32.62
C ARG A 4 -8.07 7.23 -31.56
N ALA A 5 -8.41 7.51 -30.30
CA ALA A 5 -7.75 6.96 -29.12
C ALA A 5 -7.78 5.43 -29.13
N LEU A 6 -6.76 4.81 -28.54
CA LEU A 6 -6.70 3.36 -28.41
C LEU A 6 -7.91 2.87 -27.61
N THR A 7 -8.57 1.87 -28.16
CA THR A 7 -9.69 1.20 -27.52
C THR A 7 -9.21 0.37 -26.35
N ILE A 8 -10.09 0.13 -25.38
CA ILE A 8 -9.83 -0.76 -24.24
C ILE A 8 -9.28 -2.12 -24.72
N LYS A 9 -9.81 -2.65 -25.83
CA LYS A 9 -9.33 -3.89 -26.47
C LYS A 9 -7.89 -3.84 -26.98
N GLU A 10 -7.44 -2.70 -27.48
CA GLU A 10 -6.06 -2.53 -27.95
C GLU A 10 -5.08 -2.41 -26.79
N LEU A 11 -5.50 -1.82 -25.67
CA LEU A 11 -4.72 -1.79 -24.43
C LEU A 11 -4.62 -3.18 -23.80
N GLU A 12 -5.72 -3.94 -23.76
CA GLU A 12 -5.74 -5.33 -23.28
C GLU A 12 -4.74 -6.22 -24.04
N GLY A 13 -4.68 -6.09 -25.37
CA GLY A 13 -3.75 -6.85 -26.20
C GLY A 13 -2.28 -6.54 -25.93
N ILE A 14 -1.96 -5.30 -25.58
CA ILE A 14 -0.59 -4.91 -25.21
C ILE A 14 -0.20 -5.50 -23.85
N ILE A 15 -1.13 -5.52 -22.89
CA ILE A 15 -0.84 -5.99 -21.53
C ILE A 15 -0.79 -7.52 -21.46
N ASN A 16 -1.66 -8.23 -22.18
CA ASN A 16 -1.66 -9.69 -22.21
C ASN A 16 -0.38 -10.27 -22.84
N ASN A 17 0.27 -9.55 -23.78
CA ASN A 17 1.56 -9.96 -24.34
C ASN A 17 2.75 -9.76 -23.37
N MET A 18 2.53 -9.22 -22.18
CA MET A 18 3.55 -9.02 -21.15
C MET A 18 3.43 -10.01 -19.98
N SER A 19 2.38 -10.85 -19.91
CA SER A 19 2.09 -11.73 -18.76
C SER A 19 2.58 -13.18 -18.88
N ASP A 20 3.22 -13.60 -19.98
CA ASP A 20 3.60 -15.01 -20.23
C ASP A 20 4.80 -15.53 -19.40
N CYS A 21 5.03 -14.98 -18.20
CA CYS A 21 6.12 -15.38 -17.30
C CYS A 21 5.58 -15.65 -15.88
N GLU A 22 4.65 -16.59 -15.70
CA GLU A 22 4.21 -17.03 -14.37
C GLU A 22 5.15 -18.12 -13.82
N TYR A 23 5.70 -17.89 -12.63
CA TYR A 23 6.43 -18.88 -11.84
C TYR A 23 5.47 -19.44 -10.78
N GLU A 24 5.01 -20.68 -10.96
CA GLU A 24 4.23 -21.39 -9.95
C GLU A 24 5.10 -21.74 -8.74
N SER A 25 4.61 -21.44 -7.55
CA SER A 25 5.09 -22.13 -6.35
C SER A 25 3.91 -22.42 -5.42
N ASP A 26 3.40 -23.65 -5.53
CA ASP A 26 2.57 -24.29 -4.52
C ASP A 26 3.40 -24.54 -3.27
N VAL A 27 2.97 -24.02 -2.11
CA VAL A 27 3.37 -24.59 -0.81
C VAL A 27 2.22 -24.46 0.19
N ASP A 28 1.77 -25.63 0.61
CA ASP A 28 0.84 -25.92 1.71
C ASP A 28 1.51 -25.70 3.09
N ASP A 29 0.66 -25.77 4.11
CA ASP A 29 0.95 -26.07 5.52
C ASP A 29 0.95 -24.95 6.57
N SER A 30 -0.14 -25.03 7.32
CA SER A 30 -0.27 -24.81 8.75
C SER A 30 0.95 -25.17 9.59
N VAL A 31 1.53 -24.18 10.30
CA VAL A 31 1.96 -24.30 11.70
C VAL A 31 1.90 -22.90 12.34
N GLY A 32 1.32 -22.79 13.54
CA GLY A 32 1.40 -21.59 14.36
C GLY A 32 2.55 -21.68 15.36
N ASP A 33 3.25 -20.57 15.62
CA ASP A 33 4.01 -20.32 16.85
C ASP A 33 4.37 -18.81 16.96
N PRO A 34 4.81 -18.28 18.11
CA PRO A 34 4.54 -16.95 18.58
C PRO A 34 5.82 -16.10 18.44
N ASP A 35 5.74 -14.85 18.86
CA ASP A 35 6.86 -13.93 19.03
C ASP A 35 7.57 -13.48 17.74
N PHE A 36 7.46 -12.18 17.46
CA PHE A 36 8.68 -11.43 17.17
C PHE A 36 8.53 -9.94 17.46
N GLU A 37 9.60 -9.45 18.07
CA GLU A 37 9.91 -8.08 18.45
C GLU A 37 10.05 -7.11 17.28
N ASN A 38 10.00 -5.83 17.63
CA ASN A 38 9.84 -4.70 16.74
C ASN A 38 11.20 -4.02 16.53
N PHE A 39 11.74 -4.06 15.30
CA PHE A 39 12.88 -3.22 14.91
C PHE A 39 12.50 -2.24 13.81
N SER A 40 13.17 -1.09 13.82
CA SER A 40 12.90 0.16 13.11
C SER A 40 13.05 0.08 11.58
N SER A 41 12.23 0.86 10.88
CA SER A 41 12.36 1.18 9.45
C SER A 41 13.48 2.20 9.24
N SER A 42 14.50 1.82 8.47
CA SER A 42 15.50 2.75 7.92
C SER A 42 14.97 3.33 6.61
N GLU A 43 14.96 4.66 6.51
CA GLU A 43 14.71 5.43 5.29
C GLU A 43 15.85 5.20 4.28
N SER A 44 15.50 4.98 3.01
CA SER A 44 16.44 5.02 1.89
C SER A 44 16.38 6.40 1.23
N THR A 45 17.55 7.00 1.04
CA THR A 45 17.79 8.31 0.43
C THR A 45 17.43 8.34 -1.06
N ASP A 46 16.60 9.31 -1.46
CA ASP A 46 16.26 9.61 -2.85
C ASP A 46 17.38 10.40 -3.54
N SER A 47 17.77 9.97 -4.75
CA SER A 47 18.64 10.72 -5.65
C SER A 47 17.84 11.72 -6.50
N GLU A 48 18.28 12.97 -6.55
CA GLU A 48 17.70 14.07 -7.32
C GLU A 48 17.54 13.75 -8.82
N PHE A 49 16.38 14.11 -9.38
CA PHE A 49 16.06 13.98 -10.81
C PHE A 49 16.16 15.34 -11.49
N ASP A 50 17.17 15.50 -12.34
CA ASP A 50 17.41 16.69 -13.14
C ASP A 50 16.42 16.79 -14.31
N ALA A 51 15.91 18.00 -14.54
CA ALA A 51 14.87 18.30 -15.52
C ALA A 51 15.46 19.04 -16.72
N GLY A 52 15.53 18.36 -17.87
CA GLY A 52 15.83 19.01 -19.13
C GLY A 52 16.04 18.05 -20.28
N THR A 53 15.41 18.36 -21.42
CA THR A 53 15.49 17.69 -22.73
C THR A 53 14.44 16.60 -22.99
N ALA A 54 13.72 16.76 -24.11
CA ALA A 54 12.66 15.89 -24.60
C ALA A 54 13.10 14.41 -24.65
N ARG A 55 12.57 13.57 -23.75
CA ARG A 55 12.86 12.13 -23.68
C ARG A 55 11.92 11.34 -24.59
N LYS A 56 12.50 10.56 -25.50
CA LYS A 56 11.81 9.48 -26.23
C LYS A 56 11.44 8.34 -25.28
N ARG A 57 10.28 7.71 -25.53
CA ARG A 57 9.66 6.66 -24.68
C ARG A 57 10.50 5.39 -24.70
N LYS A 58 10.76 4.80 -23.53
CA LYS A 58 11.64 3.63 -23.36
C LYS A 58 10.96 2.48 -22.58
N LYS A 59 11.25 1.23 -22.96
CA LYS A 59 10.95 -0.04 -22.29
C LYS A 59 12.16 -0.50 -21.46
N LEU A 60 11.92 -1.28 -20.41
CA LEU A 60 12.96 -1.87 -19.57
C LEU A 60 13.31 -3.29 -20.05
N GLU A 61 14.58 -3.56 -20.35
CA GLU A 61 15.09 -4.93 -20.52
C GLU A 61 16.24 -5.18 -19.55
N ILE A 62 16.23 -6.35 -18.91
CA ILE A 62 17.28 -6.81 -18.00
C ILE A 62 18.15 -7.81 -18.78
N CYS A 63 19.36 -7.41 -19.14
CA CYS A 63 20.34 -8.31 -19.72
C CYS A 63 21.30 -8.80 -18.64
N VAL A 64 21.45 -10.13 -18.53
CA VAL A 64 22.51 -10.77 -17.74
C VAL A 64 23.56 -11.24 -18.74
N GLU A 65 24.67 -10.51 -18.86
CA GLU A 65 25.80 -10.99 -19.64
C GLU A 65 26.68 -11.88 -18.76
N ALA A 66 26.70 -13.19 -19.05
CA ALA A 66 27.72 -14.08 -18.53
C ALA A 66 29.00 -13.87 -19.34
N ASN A 67 30.07 -13.40 -18.71
CA ASN A 67 31.39 -13.39 -19.34
C ASN A 67 31.88 -14.83 -19.54
N ALA A 68 31.58 -15.41 -20.70
CA ALA A 68 32.26 -16.59 -21.20
C ALA A 68 33.62 -16.18 -21.74
N ASN A 69 34.68 -16.37 -20.95
CA ASN A 69 36.04 -16.38 -21.48
C ASN A 69 36.53 -17.82 -21.57
N VAL A 70 36.47 -18.35 -22.79
CA VAL A 70 37.05 -19.65 -23.17
C VAL A 70 38.54 -19.47 -23.42
N GLY A 71 39.36 -20.24 -22.72
CA GLY A 71 40.76 -20.49 -23.06
C GLY A 71 41.05 -21.98 -22.86
N ALA A 72 41.10 -22.72 -23.97
CA ALA A 72 41.34 -24.15 -24.01
C ALA A 72 42.83 -24.49 -23.78
N ILE A 73 43.12 -25.52 -22.98
CA ILE A 73 44.28 -26.43 -23.11
C ILE A 73 43.87 -27.84 -22.64
N ASP A 74 44.13 -28.83 -23.49
CA ASP A 74 43.92 -30.28 -23.30
C ASP A 74 44.83 -30.92 -22.24
N THR A 75 44.29 -31.86 -21.43
CA THR A 75 44.53 -33.32 -21.48
C THR A 75 44.16 -34.02 -20.15
N PRO A 76 43.84 -35.34 -20.17
CA PRO A 76 43.05 -36.01 -19.12
C PRO A 76 43.86 -36.99 -18.27
N VAL A 77 43.52 -37.16 -16.98
CA VAL A 77 43.80 -38.40 -16.22
C VAL A 77 42.78 -38.57 -15.07
N ASP A 78 42.24 -39.78 -14.98
CA ASP A 78 41.37 -40.34 -13.94
C ASP A 78 41.95 -40.27 -12.51
N SER A 79 41.10 -40.21 -11.48
CA SER A 79 40.95 -41.29 -10.48
C SER A 79 40.06 -40.91 -9.29
N GLU A 80 39.27 -41.90 -8.87
CA GLU A 80 38.38 -42.01 -7.71
C GLU A 80 39.09 -41.77 -6.37
N VAL A 81 38.41 -41.25 -5.34
CA VAL A 81 38.01 -41.99 -4.11
C VAL A 81 37.46 -41.08 -2.97
N ASN A 82 36.23 -41.41 -2.56
CA ASN A 82 35.65 -41.61 -1.22
C ASN A 82 36.13 -40.88 0.07
N LEU A 83 35.09 -40.39 0.78
CA LEU A 83 34.76 -40.47 2.23
C LEU A 83 35.84 -40.20 3.30
N SER A 84 35.55 -39.27 4.22
CA SER A 84 35.01 -39.60 5.56
C SER A 84 34.86 -38.36 6.47
N GLU A 85 33.82 -38.40 7.31
CA GLU A 85 33.48 -37.50 8.43
C GLU A 85 34.54 -37.45 9.54
N SER A 86 34.65 -36.31 10.25
CA SER A 86 34.53 -36.23 11.73
C SER A 86 34.84 -34.85 12.34
N SER A 87 33.86 -34.34 13.13
CA SER A 87 33.93 -33.65 14.44
C SER A 87 34.78 -32.39 14.71
N GLU A 88 34.04 -31.31 15.03
CA GLU A 88 34.09 -30.41 16.21
C GLU A 88 35.33 -29.57 16.64
N SER A 89 35.04 -28.26 16.70
CA SER A 89 35.48 -27.23 17.67
C SER A 89 36.92 -26.70 17.65
N SER A 90 37.08 -25.40 17.35
CA SER A 90 37.54 -24.38 18.30
C SER A 90 37.79 -23.03 17.60
N SER A 91 37.52 -21.96 18.34
CA SER A 91 37.85 -20.55 18.10
C SER A 91 39.28 -20.30 17.62
N ASP A 92 39.46 -19.43 16.62
CA ASP A 92 40.07 -18.09 16.80
C ASP A 92 40.38 -17.42 15.45
N GLU A 93 40.43 -16.10 15.53
CA GLU A 93 40.48 -15.08 14.49
C GLU A 93 41.47 -15.31 13.33
N CYS A 94 41.02 -15.07 12.09
CA CYS A 94 41.91 -14.58 11.04
C CYS A 94 41.20 -13.76 9.96
N SER A 95 41.95 -12.78 9.45
CA SER A 95 41.65 -11.64 8.60
C SER A 95 40.81 -11.89 7.33
N PRO A 96 40.19 -10.84 6.74
CA PRO A 96 39.26 -11.01 5.64
C PRO A 96 40.00 -11.45 4.38
N ASN A 97 39.81 -12.70 3.99
CA ASN A 97 40.04 -13.13 2.63
C ASN A 97 39.16 -12.27 1.71
N ARG A 98 39.80 -11.60 0.77
CA ARG A 98 39.14 -10.90 -0.32
C ARG A 98 38.52 -11.96 -1.24
N ASP A 99 37.32 -12.39 -0.91
CA ASP A 99 36.45 -13.01 -1.88
C ASP A 99 36.08 -11.94 -2.89
N VAL A 100 36.69 -12.03 -4.07
CA VAL A 100 36.25 -11.36 -5.28
C VAL A 100 34.93 -12.03 -5.67
N SER A 101 33.86 -11.73 -4.94
CA SER A 101 32.51 -11.93 -5.45
C SER A 101 32.37 -10.95 -6.61
N GLY A 102 32.34 -11.48 -7.83
CA GLY A 102 32.07 -10.69 -9.01
C GLY A 102 30.75 -9.98 -8.80
N SER A 103 30.80 -8.67 -8.54
CA SER A 103 29.63 -7.81 -8.51
C SER A 103 28.99 -7.91 -9.89
N HIS A 104 27.92 -8.68 -10.00
CA HIS A 104 27.08 -8.67 -11.19
C HIS A 104 26.38 -7.31 -11.19
N GLU A 105 27.01 -6.31 -11.82
CA GLU A 105 26.36 -5.04 -12.10
C GLU A 105 25.20 -5.32 -13.06
N VAL A 106 23.99 -5.41 -12.53
CA VAL A 106 22.78 -5.46 -13.34
C VAL A 106 22.65 -4.11 -14.04
N ARG A 107 23.10 -4.06 -15.29
CA ARG A 107 23.02 -2.85 -16.11
C ARG A 107 21.62 -2.75 -16.69
N VAL A 108 20.84 -1.82 -16.15
CA VAL A 108 19.48 -1.52 -16.63
C VAL A 108 19.57 -0.72 -17.92
N ILE A 109 19.18 -1.33 -19.05
CA ILE A 109 19.18 -0.66 -20.36
C ILE A 109 17.75 -0.34 -20.76
N TRP A 110 17.50 0.95 -20.95
CA TRP A 110 16.26 1.47 -21.48
C TRP A 110 16.25 1.37 -23.01
N THR A 111 15.47 0.46 -23.57
CA THR A 111 15.31 0.26 -25.02
C THR A 111 14.12 1.05 -25.56
N ASP A 112 14.12 1.41 -26.84
CA ASP A 112 12.96 2.07 -27.44
C ASP A 112 11.82 1.07 -27.65
N CYS A 113 10.58 1.44 -27.33
CA CYS A 113 9.43 0.57 -27.57
C CYS A 113 9.25 0.35 -29.08
N SER A 114 9.37 -0.89 -29.57
CA SER A 114 9.14 -1.24 -30.97
C SER A 114 7.64 -1.33 -31.27
N GLY A 115 7.14 -0.53 -32.23
CA GLY A 115 5.74 -0.59 -32.72
C GLY A 115 5.21 0.74 -33.25
N ASN A 116 4.00 0.72 -33.85
CA ASN A 116 3.29 1.92 -34.32
C ASN A 116 2.64 2.68 -33.14
N LEU A 117 3.46 3.19 -32.23
CA LEU A 117 2.99 3.99 -31.10
C LEU A 117 2.56 5.38 -31.61
N LYS A 118 1.25 5.66 -31.57
CA LYS A 118 0.75 7.01 -31.82
C LYS A 118 1.25 7.95 -30.72
N ASP A 119 1.69 9.13 -31.12
CA ASP A 119 1.94 10.20 -30.17
C ASP A 119 0.61 10.88 -29.85
N HIS A 120 0.26 10.90 -28.57
CA HIS A 120 -0.96 11.52 -28.08
C HIS A 120 -0.52 12.78 -27.34
N PRO A 121 -0.84 13.98 -27.84
CA PRO A 121 -0.42 15.20 -27.19
C PRO A 121 -1.07 15.30 -25.82
N PHE A 122 -0.28 15.69 -24.82
CA PHE A 122 -0.80 15.97 -23.49
C PHE A 122 -1.70 17.20 -23.54
N ASN A 123 -2.97 17.06 -23.14
CA ASN A 123 -4.00 18.09 -23.30
C ASN A 123 -4.76 18.41 -21.99
N ALA A 124 -4.26 17.96 -20.84
CA ALA A 124 -4.84 18.31 -19.54
C ALA A 124 -4.27 19.62 -18.99
N ASN A 125 -5.00 20.23 -18.05
CA ASN A 125 -4.57 21.40 -17.29
C ASN A 125 -4.11 20.97 -15.88
N PRO A 126 -2.84 20.55 -15.69
CA PRO A 126 -2.37 20.04 -14.42
C PRO A 126 -2.25 21.14 -13.37
N GLY A 127 -2.41 20.75 -12.11
CA GLY A 127 -2.25 21.66 -10.99
C GLY A 127 -3.16 21.33 -9.82
N PHE A 128 -2.93 22.05 -8.73
CA PHE A 128 -3.77 21.98 -7.54
C PHE A 128 -5.05 22.80 -7.76
N SER A 129 -6.19 22.25 -7.34
CA SER A 129 -7.49 22.90 -7.49
C SER A 129 -7.63 24.09 -6.53
N ALA A 130 -7.66 25.30 -7.08
CA ALA A 130 -7.88 26.51 -6.29
C ALA A 130 -9.20 26.44 -5.50
N GLU A 131 -10.25 25.87 -6.11
CA GLU A 131 -11.56 25.70 -5.48
C GLU A 131 -11.52 24.71 -4.30
N PHE A 132 -10.82 23.58 -4.46
CA PHE A 132 -10.67 22.60 -3.38
C PHE A 132 -9.95 23.22 -2.19
N PHE A 133 -8.83 23.91 -2.43
CA PHE A 133 -8.06 24.52 -1.37
C PHE A 133 -8.72 25.78 -0.80
N ALA A 134 -9.62 26.47 -1.52
CA ALA A 134 -10.35 27.63 -1.00
C ALA A 134 -11.27 27.27 0.18
N LYS A 135 -11.61 25.99 0.38
CA LYS A 135 -12.40 25.50 1.53
C LYS A 135 -11.64 25.60 2.87
N ARG A 136 -10.32 25.80 2.86
CA ARG A 136 -9.50 25.84 4.08
C ARG A 136 -9.72 27.14 4.86
N SER A 137 -9.65 27.08 6.19
CA SER A 137 -9.84 28.28 7.01
C SER A 137 -8.57 29.14 7.08
N ARG A 138 -7.41 28.49 7.11
CA ARG A 138 -6.08 29.10 7.25
C ARG A 138 -5.05 28.31 6.45
N ASP A 139 -3.83 28.85 6.35
CA ASP A 139 -2.69 28.23 5.67
C ASP A 139 -1.79 27.41 6.63
N GLU A 140 -2.39 26.76 7.63
CA GLU A 140 -1.65 25.90 8.59
C GLU A 140 -1.72 24.42 8.17
N PRO A 141 -0.71 23.58 8.51
CA PRO A 141 -0.70 22.16 8.14
C PRO A 141 -1.99 21.39 8.50
N LEU A 142 -2.61 21.73 9.64
CA LEU A 142 -3.87 21.11 10.08
C LEU A 142 -5.03 21.41 9.15
N ASP A 143 -5.09 22.62 8.57
CA ASP A 143 -6.15 23.01 7.66
C ASP A 143 -6.09 22.21 6.36
N PHE A 144 -4.90 21.95 5.83
CA PHE A 144 -4.70 21.04 4.70
C PHE A 144 -5.15 19.62 5.02
N TYR A 145 -4.81 19.10 6.21
CA TYR A 145 -5.24 17.77 6.63
C TYR A 145 -6.77 17.64 6.71
N LYS A 146 -7.43 18.66 7.26
CA LYS A 146 -8.89 18.68 7.40
C LYS A 146 -9.63 18.68 6.07
N LEU A 147 -9.05 19.19 4.98
CA LEU A 147 -9.68 19.17 3.65
C LEU A 147 -9.98 17.76 3.18
N PHE A 148 -9.02 16.84 3.33
CA PHE A 148 -9.18 15.45 2.89
C PHE A 148 -10.16 14.65 3.74
N LEU A 149 -10.51 15.16 4.92
CA LEU A 149 -11.51 14.57 5.81
C LEU A 149 -12.87 15.29 5.75
N ALA A 150 -12.95 16.48 5.15
CA ALA A 150 -14.09 17.39 5.29
C ALA A 150 -15.42 16.70 4.96
N ASP A 151 -15.49 16.13 3.76
CA ASP A 151 -16.72 15.56 3.20
C ASP A 151 -16.99 14.11 3.69
N ILE A 152 -16.03 13.48 4.37
CA ILE A 152 -16.14 12.09 4.85
C ILE A 152 -16.41 11.97 6.36
N LYS A 153 -16.05 12.98 7.16
CA LYS A 153 -16.30 12.97 8.62
C LYS A 153 -17.76 12.70 9.00
N PRO A 154 -18.77 13.30 8.35
CA PRO A 154 -20.17 13.04 8.72
C PRO A 154 -20.53 11.56 8.58
N MET A 155 -20.06 10.90 7.52
CA MET A 155 -20.25 9.47 7.30
C MET A 155 -19.56 8.64 8.39
N ILE A 156 -18.31 8.96 8.76
CA ILE A 156 -17.58 8.25 9.82
C ILE A 156 -18.35 8.34 11.15
N VAL A 157 -18.84 9.53 11.50
CA VAL A 157 -19.62 9.76 12.73
C VAL A 157 -20.90 8.93 12.72
N GLN A 158 -21.67 9.04 11.62
CA GLN A 158 -22.94 8.36 11.47
C GLN A 158 -22.79 6.84 11.61
N GLU A 159 -21.87 6.25 10.85
CA GLU A 159 -21.72 4.80 10.81
C GLU A 159 -21.06 4.24 12.07
N THR A 160 -20.19 5.01 12.73
CA THR A 160 -19.64 4.65 14.06
C THR A 160 -20.73 4.61 15.12
N ASN A 161 -21.62 5.61 15.18
CA ASN A 161 -22.73 5.64 16.13
C ASN A 161 -23.76 4.54 15.84
N ARG A 162 -24.08 4.32 14.56
CA ARG A 162 -24.96 3.23 14.13
C ARG A 162 -24.41 1.87 14.57
N TYR A 163 -23.14 1.60 14.28
CA TYR A 163 -22.50 0.34 14.64
C TYR A 163 -22.47 0.09 16.15
N ALA A 164 -22.13 1.11 16.93
CA ALA A 164 -22.15 0.99 18.39
C ALA A 164 -23.56 0.63 18.91
N THR A 165 -24.59 1.26 18.35
CA THR A 165 -25.99 0.98 18.69
C THR A 165 -26.39 -0.45 18.31
N GLN A 166 -26.11 -0.87 17.07
CA GLN A 166 -26.36 -2.25 16.61
C GLN A 166 -25.66 -3.28 17.50
N LYS A 167 -24.40 -3.03 17.86
CA LYS A 167 -23.62 -3.88 18.75
C LYS A 167 -24.22 -3.97 20.15
N ILE A 168 -24.61 -2.85 20.76
CA ILE A 168 -25.29 -2.81 22.06
C ILE A 168 -26.58 -3.61 22.04
N ILE A 169 -27.45 -3.37 21.05
CA ILE A 169 -28.73 -4.07 20.89
C ILE A 169 -28.49 -5.58 20.77
N SER A 170 -27.56 -5.99 19.90
CA SER A 170 -27.22 -7.40 19.73
C SER A 170 -26.68 -8.05 21.01
N CYS A 171 -25.89 -7.32 21.81
CA CYS A 171 -25.37 -7.85 23.07
C CYS A 171 -26.47 -8.01 24.13
N ILE A 172 -27.43 -7.09 24.18
CA ILE A 172 -28.59 -7.17 25.06
C ILE A 172 -29.49 -8.35 24.65
N ALA A 173 -29.83 -8.45 23.36
CA ALA A 173 -30.70 -9.50 22.83
C ALA A 173 -30.14 -10.91 23.06
N ASN A 174 -28.81 -11.05 23.03
CA ASN A 174 -28.13 -12.34 23.27
C ASN A 174 -27.67 -12.52 24.73
N GLU A 175 -28.04 -11.64 25.66
CA GLU A 175 -27.65 -11.69 27.07
C GLU A 175 -26.12 -11.77 27.31
N THR A 176 -25.33 -11.18 26.41
CA THR A 176 -23.86 -11.23 26.45
C THR A 176 -23.21 -10.00 27.07
N ILE A 177 -24.00 -8.96 27.40
CA ILE A 177 -23.46 -7.72 27.95
C ILE A 177 -23.11 -7.87 29.44
N GLN A 178 -21.83 -7.72 29.76
CA GLN A 178 -21.39 -7.71 31.16
C GLN A 178 -21.72 -6.37 31.81
N LYS A 179 -22.08 -6.39 33.11
CA LYS A 179 -22.43 -5.20 33.90
C LYS A 179 -21.35 -4.11 33.87
N ASN A 180 -20.09 -4.50 33.76
CA ASN A 180 -18.93 -3.59 33.72
C ASN A 180 -18.30 -3.50 32.31
N SER A 181 -19.02 -3.89 31.26
CA SER A 181 -18.53 -3.76 29.90
C SER A 181 -18.33 -2.29 29.55
N LEU A 182 -17.20 -1.94 28.92
CA LEU A 182 -16.99 -0.56 28.44
C LEU A 182 -18.12 -0.08 27.54
N LEU A 183 -18.71 -1.00 26.77
CA LEU A 183 -19.76 -0.70 25.79
C LEU A 183 -21.01 -0.08 26.43
N THR A 184 -21.29 -0.35 27.71
CA THR A 184 -22.42 0.27 28.45
C THR A 184 -22.23 1.78 28.67
N HIS A 185 -21.00 2.27 28.55
CA HIS A 185 -20.65 3.69 28.65
C HIS A 185 -20.60 4.40 27.29
N TRP A 186 -21.06 3.75 26.21
CA TRP A 186 -21.11 4.39 24.91
C TRP A 186 -21.95 5.67 24.96
N LYS A 187 -21.39 6.71 24.35
CA LYS A 187 -22.09 7.94 24.00
C LYS A 187 -21.77 8.21 22.54
N ASP A 188 -22.73 8.77 21.83
CA ASP A 188 -22.54 9.10 20.43
C ASP A 188 -21.35 10.04 20.25
N THR A 189 -20.53 9.71 19.26
CA THR A 189 -19.43 10.55 18.82
C THR A 189 -19.91 11.67 17.91
N ASN A 190 -19.04 12.63 17.64
CA ASN A 190 -19.28 13.76 16.76
C ASN A 190 -18.01 14.08 15.95
N GLU A 191 -18.11 14.98 14.99
CA GLU A 191 -17.01 15.29 14.08
C GLU A 191 -15.74 15.78 14.80
N SER A 192 -15.90 16.63 15.81
CA SER A 192 -14.78 17.15 16.59
C SER A 192 -14.05 16.03 17.32
N GLU A 193 -14.79 15.08 17.89
CA GLU A 193 -14.23 13.93 18.58
C GLU A 193 -13.55 12.95 17.63
N ILE A 194 -14.10 12.71 16.44
CA ILE A 194 -13.44 11.89 15.39
C ILE A 194 -12.13 12.53 14.93
N VAL A 195 -12.10 13.85 14.72
CA VAL A 195 -10.87 14.56 14.35
C VAL A 195 -9.83 14.46 15.47
N ALA A 196 -10.25 14.62 16.74
CA ALA A 196 -9.39 14.44 17.91
C ALA A 196 -8.83 13.01 18.01
N PHE A 197 -9.68 12.00 17.80
CA PHE A 197 -9.31 10.59 17.80
C PHE A 197 -8.26 10.28 16.71
N ILE A 198 -8.49 10.75 15.48
CA ILE A 198 -7.53 10.58 14.38
C ILE A 198 -6.22 11.32 14.68
N GLY A 199 -6.28 12.51 15.25
CA GLY A 199 -5.10 13.26 15.72
C GLY A 199 -4.28 12.47 16.74
N MET A 200 -4.93 11.77 17.68
CA MET A 200 -4.25 10.85 18.60
C MET A 200 -3.56 9.71 17.86
N LEU A 201 -4.22 9.08 16.89
CA LEU A 201 -3.62 7.99 16.10
C LEU A 201 -2.37 8.44 15.35
N ILE A 202 -2.39 9.64 14.76
CA ILE A 202 -1.22 10.22 14.09
C ILE A 202 -0.09 10.44 15.11
N TRP A 203 -0.39 11.03 16.27
CA TRP A 203 0.62 11.23 17.32
C TRP A 203 1.23 9.92 17.81
N MET A 204 0.40 8.88 18.02
CA MET A 204 0.86 7.54 18.43
C MET A 204 1.79 6.90 17.38
N GLY A 205 1.68 7.29 16.11
CA GLY A 205 2.62 6.89 15.06
C GLY A 205 4.01 7.51 15.22
N LEU A 206 4.08 8.74 15.75
CA LEU A 206 5.31 9.51 15.96
C LEU A 206 5.98 9.15 17.30
N ASP A 207 5.22 9.18 18.40
CA ASP A 207 5.70 8.89 19.76
C ASP A 207 5.24 7.51 20.21
N LYS A 208 5.95 6.46 19.76
CA LYS A 208 5.55 5.08 20.05
C LYS A 208 5.79 4.70 21.51
N LYS A 209 4.73 4.32 22.23
CA LYS A 209 4.81 3.71 23.57
C LYS A 209 4.64 2.17 23.51
N PRO A 210 5.12 1.43 24.53
CA PRO A 210 5.04 -0.04 24.54
C PRO A 210 3.62 -0.58 24.44
N THR A 211 2.68 0.04 25.15
CA THR A 211 1.26 -0.35 25.13
C THR A 211 0.36 0.85 24.92
N LEU A 212 -0.89 0.59 24.49
CA LEU A 212 -1.90 1.64 24.34
C LEU A 212 -2.18 2.38 25.66
N LYS A 213 -2.07 1.68 26.80
CA LYS A 213 -2.34 2.25 28.12
C LYS A 213 -1.29 3.30 28.51
N ASP A 214 -0.06 3.13 28.01
CA ASP A 214 1.06 4.00 28.37
C ASP A 214 0.89 5.44 27.87
N TYR A 215 0.16 5.64 26.77
CA TYR A 215 -0.22 6.98 26.27
C TYR A 215 -1.08 7.80 27.24
N PHE A 216 -1.67 7.13 28.23
CA PHE A 216 -2.51 7.76 29.25
C PHE A 216 -1.92 7.57 30.66
N SER A 217 -0.67 7.10 30.75
CA SER A 217 -0.01 6.80 32.02
C SER A 217 0.40 8.06 32.76
N ARG A 218 0.34 7.99 34.09
CA ARG A 218 0.90 8.99 35.01
C ARG A 218 2.31 8.62 35.48
N ASN A 219 2.80 7.44 35.13
CA ASN A 219 4.16 7.03 35.46
C ASN A 219 5.15 7.97 34.77
N ILE A 220 6.15 8.45 35.51
CA ILE A 220 7.15 9.40 35.00
C ILE A 220 7.86 8.90 33.74
N LEU A 221 8.05 7.59 33.57
CA LEU A 221 8.70 6.98 32.40
C LEU A 221 7.86 7.07 31.12
N TYR A 222 6.54 7.11 31.26
CA TYR A 222 5.59 7.10 30.14
C TYR A 222 4.66 8.30 30.17
N LYS A 223 4.97 9.31 30.98
CA LYS A 223 4.08 10.45 31.22
C LYS A 223 3.81 11.16 29.90
N SER A 224 2.54 11.21 29.53
CA SER A 224 2.07 11.95 28.36
C SER A 224 0.88 12.81 28.75
N ASP A 225 0.96 14.10 28.43
CA ASP A 225 -0.16 15.03 28.60
C ASP A 225 -1.07 15.06 27.36
N LEU A 226 -0.81 14.20 26.35
CA LEU A 226 -1.57 14.13 25.10
C LEU A 226 -3.07 13.97 25.32
N GLY A 227 -3.48 13.00 26.15
CA GLY A 227 -4.91 12.78 26.43
C GLY A 227 -5.57 13.99 27.09
N LYS A 228 -4.82 14.80 27.86
CA LYS A 228 -5.34 16.04 28.44
C LYS A 228 -5.46 17.15 27.40
N TYR A 229 -4.44 17.33 26.54
CA TYR A 229 -4.44 18.34 25.49
C TYR A 229 -5.54 18.10 24.45
N ILE A 230 -5.76 16.83 24.09
CA ILE A 230 -6.80 16.45 23.13
C ILE A 230 -8.18 16.33 23.80
N GLY A 231 -8.23 16.24 25.13
CA GLY A 231 -9.49 16.13 25.88
C GLY A 231 -10.13 14.74 25.77
N MET A 232 -9.35 13.69 25.56
CA MET A 232 -9.84 12.32 25.40
C MET A 232 -9.26 11.39 26.46
N SER A 233 -10.13 10.72 27.20
CA SER A 233 -9.73 9.72 28.19
C SER A 233 -9.34 8.40 27.52
N ARG A 234 -8.50 7.59 28.19
CA ARG A 234 -8.17 6.22 27.74
C ARG A 234 -9.40 5.39 27.43
N MET A 235 -10.38 5.42 28.33
CA MET A 235 -11.62 4.66 28.22
C MET A 235 -12.41 5.07 26.97
N ARG A 236 -12.49 6.38 26.70
CA ARG A 236 -13.17 6.89 25.51
C ARG A 236 -12.42 6.54 24.23
N PHE A 237 -11.10 6.65 24.23
CA PHE A 237 -10.26 6.26 23.10
C PHE A 237 -10.41 4.77 22.77
N GLU A 238 -10.31 3.88 23.77
CA GLU A 238 -10.51 2.43 23.59
C GLU A 238 -11.93 2.11 23.07
N LEU A 239 -12.94 2.85 23.53
CA LEU A 239 -14.31 2.73 23.04
C LEU A 239 -14.46 3.11 21.57
N LEU A 240 -13.91 4.26 21.16
CA LEU A 240 -13.92 4.70 19.76
C LEU A 240 -13.14 3.72 18.89
N LEU A 241 -11.94 3.30 19.32
CA LEU A 241 -11.12 2.33 18.60
C LEU A 241 -11.88 1.01 18.36
N SER A 242 -12.68 0.55 19.32
CA SER A 242 -13.45 -0.71 19.22
C SER A 242 -14.75 -0.63 18.42
N ASN A 243 -15.22 0.58 18.09
CA ASN A 243 -16.50 0.81 17.40
C ASN A 243 -16.39 1.67 16.14
N LEU A 244 -15.20 2.15 15.77
CA LEU A 244 -14.98 2.90 14.53
C LEU A 244 -15.52 2.11 13.33
N HIS A 245 -16.37 2.76 12.54
CA HIS A 245 -17.07 2.11 11.44
C HIS A 245 -17.33 3.08 10.29
N PHE A 246 -17.51 2.54 9.08
CA PHE A 246 -17.61 3.33 7.84
C PHE A 246 -18.73 2.88 6.90
N SER A 247 -19.57 1.95 7.31
CA SER A 247 -20.59 1.36 6.43
C SER A 247 -21.76 0.82 7.25
N ASP A 248 -22.97 0.82 6.71
CA ASP A 248 -24.10 0.20 7.40
C ASP A 248 -24.12 -1.32 7.18
N ASN A 249 -24.02 -2.09 8.26
CA ASN A 249 -24.01 -3.57 8.20
C ASN A 249 -25.33 -4.19 7.71
N GLU A 250 -26.42 -3.42 7.71
CA GLU A 250 -27.76 -3.87 7.31
C GLU A 250 -28.02 -3.71 5.81
N THR A 251 -27.35 -2.75 5.16
CA THR A 251 -27.65 -2.38 3.75
C THR A 251 -26.49 -2.66 2.79
N THR A 252 -25.34 -3.10 3.29
CA THR A 252 -24.13 -3.29 2.49
C THR A 252 -24.15 -4.58 1.66
N ASP A 253 -23.63 -4.46 0.44
CA ASP A 253 -23.37 -5.61 -0.43
C ASP A 253 -22.18 -6.43 0.10
N ARG A 254 -22.48 -7.62 0.60
CA ARG A 254 -21.49 -8.54 1.17
C ARG A 254 -20.68 -9.31 0.12
N THR A 255 -21.04 -9.21 -1.16
CA THR A 255 -20.22 -9.76 -2.25
C THR A 255 -18.93 -8.95 -2.43
N ASN A 256 -18.99 -7.64 -2.17
CA ASN A 256 -17.80 -6.80 -2.05
C ASN A 256 -17.03 -7.12 -0.76
N ARG A 257 -15.89 -7.78 -0.89
CA ARG A 257 -15.04 -8.18 0.26
C ARG A 257 -14.50 -7.01 1.09
N ILE A 258 -14.47 -5.79 0.54
CA ILE A 258 -13.99 -4.58 1.22
C ILE A 258 -15.12 -3.63 1.64
N TYR A 259 -16.38 -4.07 1.59
CA TYR A 259 -17.57 -3.24 1.85
C TYR A 259 -17.48 -2.38 3.13
N LYS A 260 -16.81 -2.89 4.18
CA LYS A 260 -16.62 -2.19 5.46
C LYS A 260 -15.78 -0.92 5.39
N ILE A 261 -14.92 -0.81 4.38
CA ILE A 261 -14.02 0.34 4.18
C ILE A 261 -14.25 1.04 2.83
N GLN A 262 -15.08 0.46 1.95
CA GLN A 262 -15.35 1.01 0.63
C GLN A 262 -15.81 2.48 0.69
N PRO A 263 -16.78 2.88 1.54
CA PRO A 263 -17.21 4.28 1.58
C PRO A 263 -16.11 5.25 2.02
N LEU A 264 -15.21 4.79 2.90
CA LEU A 264 -14.05 5.58 3.32
C LEU A 264 -13.04 5.72 2.18
N ALA A 265 -12.74 4.62 1.48
CA ALA A 265 -11.81 4.63 0.35
C ALA A 265 -12.30 5.54 -0.78
N ASP A 266 -13.57 5.42 -1.16
CA ASP A 266 -14.18 6.21 -2.23
C ASP A 266 -14.18 7.70 -1.88
N GLY A 267 -14.53 8.05 -0.65
CA GLY A 267 -14.51 9.44 -0.19
C GLY A 267 -13.10 10.05 -0.17
N LEU A 268 -12.09 9.26 0.23
CA LEU A 268 -10.70 9.70 0.17
C LEU A 268 -10.22 9.89 -1.28
N ILE A 269 -10.50 8.92 -2.16
CA ILE A 269 -10.15 9.00 -3.59
C ILE A 269 -10.81 10.22 -4.23
N THR A 270 -12.08 10.46 -3.95
CA THR A 270 -12.81 11.65 -4.42
C THR A 270 -12.09 12.93 -4.02
N ASN A 271 -11.64 13.04 -2.76
CA ASN A 271 -10.89 14.19 -2.29
C ASN A 271 -9.49 14.30 -2.91
N PHE A 272 -8.80 13.18 -3.15
CA PHE A 272 -7.52 13.18 -3.85
C PHE A 272 -7.65 13.68 -5.29
N GLN A 273 -8.63 13.17 -6.02
CA GLN A 273 -8.86 13.56 -7.41
C GLN A 273 -9.33 15.01 -7.54
N ALA A 274 -10.15 15.49 -6.60
CA ALA A 274 -10.60 16.88 -6.57
C ALA A 274 -9.48 17.88 -6.20
N ALA A 275 -8.49 17.46 -5.41
CA ALA A 275 -7.43 18.33 -4.93
C ALA A 275 -6.37 18.63 -6.00
N CYS A 276 -6.06 17.68 -6.88
CA CYS A 276 -4.98 17.83 -7.85
C CYS A 276 -5.26 17.10 -9.16
N ILE A 277 -5.07 17.80 -10.29
CA ILE A 277 -4.97 17.19 -11.61
C ILE A 277 -3.49 16.86 -11.86
N PRO A 278 -3.11 15.58 -12.01
CA PRO A 278 -1.73 15.19 -12.25
C PRO A 278 -1.14 15.80 -13.52
N LYS A 279 0.19 15.94 -13.57
CA LYS A 279 0.96 16.24 -14.79
C LYS A 279 1.11 15.01 -15.68
N LYS A 280 1.74 15.18 -16.85
CA LYS A 280 1.87 14.17 -17.90
C LYS A 280 2.30 12.79 -17.38
N ASP A 281 3.26 12.76 -16.46
CA ASP A 281 3.85 11.52 -15.97
C ASP A 281 3.14 11.05 -14.68
N VAL A 282 2.68 9.81 -14.70
CA VAL A 282 2.06 9.12 -13.56
C VAL A 282 2.62 7.71 -13.44
N CYS A 283 2.59 7.14 -12.24
CA CYS A 283 3.02 5.77 -12.01
C CYS A 283 1.99 4.94 -11.25
N ILE A 284 1.92 3.66 -11.57
CA ILE A 284 1.19 2.68 -10.77
C ILE A 284 2.21 1.73 -10.15
N ASP A 285 2.14 1.60 -8.83
CA ASP A 285 2.92 0.62 -8.09
C ASP A 285 2.08 0.03 -6.93
N GLU A 286 2.61 -1.04 -6.37
CA GLU A 286 2.02 -1.78 -5.27
C GLU A 286 2.60 -1.32 -3.93
N THR A 287 1.73 -1.24 -2.92
CA THR A 287 2.14 -1.05 -1.54
C THR A 287 1.45 -2.07 -0.64
N MET A 288 2.09 -2.38 0.48
CA MET A 288 1.59 -3.35 1.46
C MET A 288 1.32 -2.65 2.78
N ILE A 289 0.10 -2.77 3.29
CA ILE A 289 -0.22 -2.40 4.68
C ILE A 289 0.01 -3.63 5.55
N PRO A 290 1.01 -3.65 6.45
CA PRO A 290 1.31 -4.81 7.28
C PRO A 290 0.09 -5.19 8.14
N PHE A 291 -0.33 -6.45 8.04
CA PHE A 291 -1.47 -6.96 8.80
C PHE A 291 -1.37 -8.48 8.96
N ARG A 292 -1.42 -8.95 10.21
CA ARG A 292 -1.34 -10.38 10.56
C ARG A 292 -2.65 -10.99 11.07
N GLY A 293 -3.70 -10.19 11.25
CA GLY A 293 -5.00 -10.68 11.71
C GLY A 293 -5.71 -11.57 10.69
N ARG A 294 -6.90 -12.06 11.08
CA ARG A 294 -7.77 -12.85 10.20
C ARG A 294 -8.45 -11.92 9.19
N LEU A 295 -8.10 -12.07 7.93
CA LEU A 295 -8.68 -11.34 6.80
C LEU A 295 -8.61 -12.21 5.56
N SER A 296 -9.74 -12.38 4.87
CA SER A 296 -9.90 -13.33 3.76
C SER A 296 -9.02 -13.03 2.55
N PHE A 297 -8.64 -11.77 2.35
CA PHE A 297 -7.83 -11.32 1.21
C PHE A 297 -6.42 -10.84 1.61
N ARG A 298 -5.95 -11.22 2.81
CA ARG A 298 -4.57 -10.97 3.22
C ARG A 298 -3.60 -11.63 2.23
N GLN A 299 -2.61 -10.86 1.79
CA GLN A 299 -1.57 -11.32 0.89
C GLN A 299 -0.32 -11.73 1.65
N TYR A 300 0.39 -12.73 1.12
CA TYR A 300 1.73 -13.09 1.52
C TYR A 300 2.69 -12.75 0.38
N ILE A 301 3.70 -11.92 0.63
CA ILE A 301 4.77 -11.62 -0.32
C ILE A 301 6.09 -12.14 0.25
N PRO A 302 6.64 -13.24 -0.29
CA PRO A 302 7.94 -13.75 0.13
C PRO A 302 9.05 -12.71 -0.16
N GLY A 303 10.11 -12.72 0.64
CA GLY A 303 11.25 -11.83 0.46
C GLY A 303 11.05 -10.36 0.89
N LYS A 304 9.84 -9.94 1.28
CA LYS A 304 9.61 -8.61 1.88
C LYS A 304 9.73 -8.65 3.40
N ARG A 305 10.21 -7.55 4.02
CA ARG A 305 10.30 -7.40 5.48
C ARG A 305 8.95 -7.62 6.17
N HIS A 306 7.89 -7.04 5.61
CA HIS A 306 6.51 -7.29 6.02
C HIS A 306 5.86 -8.28 5.06
N LYS A 307 6.02 -9.58 5.35
CA LYS A 307 5.55 -10.65 4.48
C LYS A 307 4.03 -10.73 4.38
N TYR A 308 3.29 -10.32 5.41
CA TYR A 308 1.82 -10.42 5.46
C TYR A 308 1.17 -9.05 5.53
N GLY A 309 0.14 -8.84 4.72
CA GLY A 309 -0.63 -7.60 4.78
C GLY A 309 -1.76 -7.48 3.77
N VAL A 310 -2.27 -6.25 3.64
CA VAL A 310 -3.24 -5.87 2.62
C VAL A 310 -2.48 -5.19 1.48
N LYS A 311 -2.53 -5.79 0.29
CA LYS A 311 -1.96 -5.25 -0.94
C LYS A 311 -2.87 -4.14 -1.48
N ILE A 312 -2.28 -3.01 -1.83
CA ILE A 312 -2.97 -1.85 -2.40
C ILE A 312 -2.20 -1.41 -3.63
N PHE A 313 -2.88 -1.21 -4.74
CA PHE A 313 -2.34 -0.54 -5.91
C PHE A 313 -2.59 0.95 -5.79
N LYS A 314 -1.58 1.77 -6.07
CA LYS A 314 -1.70 3.24 -6.04
C LYS A 314 -1.29 3.81 -7.37
N LEU A 315 -2.12 4.72 -7.88
CA LEU A 315 -1.77 5.63 -8.97
C LEU A 315 -1.22 6.91 -8.35
N CYS A 316 0.06 7.17 -8.56
CA CYS A 316 0.78 8.31 -8.01
C CYS A 316 1.21 9.28 -9.11
N ALA A 317 1.20 10.57 -8.77
CA ALA A 317 1.75 11.65 -9.58
C ALA A 317 3.12 12.09 -9.03
N GLU A 318 3.70 13.13 -9.64
CA GLU A 318 4.95 13.74 -9.18
C GLU A 318 4.96 14.01 -7.67
N LYS A 319 6.15 13.87 -7.05
CA LYS A 319 6.39 14.07 -5.61
C LYS A 319 5.61 13.09 -4.72
N GLY A 320 5.17 11.95 -5.26
CA GLY A 320 4.54 10.88 -4.49
C GLY A 320 3.06 11.15 -4.13
N TYR A 321 2.42 12.11 -4.81
CA TYR A 321 1.00 12.39 -4.58
C TYR A 321 0.13 11.21 -5.02
N THR A 322 -0.63 10.61 -4.11
CA THR A 322 -1.58 9.54 -4.46
C THR A 322 -2.84 10.16 -5.07
N TYR A 323 -3.12 9.85 -6.33
CA TYR A 323 -4.29 10.32 -7.06
C TYR A 323 -5.45 9.32 -7.03
N ASN A 324 -5.15 8.03 -7.16
CA ASN A 324 -6.13 6.95 -7.08
C ASN A 324 -5.53 5.74 -6.35
N LEU A 325 -6.38 4.87 -5.79
CA LEU A 325 -5.93 3.63 -5.17
C LEU A 325 -6.98 2.53 -5.30
N LYS A 326 -6.53 1.28 -5.26
CA LYS A 326 -7.39 0.09 -5.25
C LYS A 326 -6.86 -0.93 -4.26
N VAL A 327 -7.72 -1.39 -3.36
CA VAL A 327 -7.40 -2.47 -2.43
C VAL A 327 -7.54 -3.81 -3.16
N TYR A 328 -6.51 -4.64 -3.13
CA TYR A 328 -6.57 -5.98 -3.68
C TYR A 328 -7.31 -6.91 -2.73
N SER A 329 -8.45 -7.44 -3.17
CA SER A 329 -9.34 -8.29 -2.36
C SER A 329 -9.36 -9.76 -2.82
N GLY A 330 -8.36 -10.17 -3.62
CA GLY A 330 -8.18 -11.53 -4.15
C GLY A 330 -8.68 -11.68 -5.59
N LYS A 331 -8.79 -12.93 -6.07
CA LYS A 331 -9.40 -13.25 -7.36
C LYS A 331 -10.89 -12.87 -7.29
N GLU A 332 -11.32 -12.01 -8.19
CA GLU A 332 -12.73 -11.70 -8.41
C GLU A 332 -13.31 -12.81 -9.29
N ASP A 333 -14.50 -13.32 -8.97
CA ASP A 333 -15.13 -14.47 -9.64
C ASP A 333 -15.62 -14.16 -11.07
N ASN A 334 -15.19 -13.04 -11.66
CA ASN A 334 -15.55 -12.68 -13.03
C ASN A 334 -14.58 -13.34 -14.03
N PRO A 335 -15.06 -14.24 -14.90
CA PRO A 335 -14.27 -14.87 -15.95
C PRO A 335 -14.06 -13.89 -17.11
N THR A 336 -13.46 -12.73 -16.83
CA THR A 336 -13.04 -11.80 -17.87
C THR A 336 -11.73 -12.32 -18.45
N SER A 337 -11.57 -12.29 -19.78
CA SER A 337 -10.34 -12.70 -20.49
C SER A 337 -9.14 -11.76 -20.26
N GLN A 338 -9.22 -10.83 -19.31
CA GLN A 338 -8.20 -9.83 -19.02
C GLN A 338 -7.39 -10.25 -17.79
N SER A 339 -6.07 -10.05 -17.84
CA SER A 339 -5.22 -10.24 -16.66
C SER A 339 -5.64 -9.30 -15.51
N VAL A 340 -5.36 -9.71 -14.27
CA VAL A 340 -5.59 -8.87 -13.07
C VAL A 340 -4.84 -7.54 -13.19
N ALA A 341 -3.61 -7.58 -13.70
CA ALA A 341 -2.78 -6.41 -13.93
C ALA A 341 -3.44 -5.43 -14.92
N SER A 342 -3.93 -5.93 -16.07
CA SER A 342 -4.62 -5.12 -17.08
C SER A 342 -5.79 -4.37 -16.47
N ARG A 343 -6.62 -5.08 -15.72
CA ARG A 343 -7.82 -4.53 -15.12
C ARG A 343 -7.51 -3.47 -14.07
N VAL A 344 -6.54 -3.73 -13.18
CA VAL A 344 -6.09 -2.76 -12.17
C VAL A 344 -5.58 -1.49 -12.84
N VAL A 345 -4.77 -1.61 -13.89
CA VAL A 345 -4.23 -0.45 -14.62
C VAL A 345 -5.36 0.36 -15.25
N LEU A 346 -6.30 -0.30 -15.94
CA LEU A 346 -7.42 0.36 -16.59
C LEU A 346 -8.34 1.06 -15.58
N GLU A 347 -8.70 0.41 -14.48
CA GLU A 347 -9.55 1.00 -13.44
C GLU A 347 -8.89 2.19 -12.76
N LEU A 348 -7.59 2.10 -12.42
CA LEU A 348 -6.89 3.22 -11.78
C LEU A 348 -6.71 4.40 -12.72
N MET A 349 -6.44 4.13 -14.00
CA MET A 349 -6.22 5.15 -15.02
C MET A 349 -7.49 5.76 -15.60
N GLU A 350 -8.67 5.16 -15.37
CA GLU A 350 -9.94 5.58 -15.96
C GLU A 350 -10.18 7.10 -15.91
N PRO A 351 -9.96 7.80 -14.77
CA PRO A 351 -10.16 9.25 -14.70
C PRO A 351 -9.15 10.10 -15.50
N LEU A 352 -8.07 9.47 -15.99
CA LEU A 352 -6.93 10.10 -16.64
C LEU A 352 -6.72 9.64 -18.09
N LEU A 353 -7.63 8.81 -18.63
CA LEU A 353 -7.60 8.36 -20.01
C LEU A 353 -7.80 9.52 -20.99
N ASP A 354 -7.42 9.30 -22.25
CA ASP A 354 -7.60 10.24 -23.36
C ASP A 354 -6.88 11.60 -23.22
N CYS A 355 -5.98 11.73 -22.23
CA CYS A 355 -5.24 12.96 -21.96
C CYS A 355 -3.76 12.98 -22.40
N GLY A 356 -3.31 12.00 -23.20
CA GLY A 356 -1.92 11.94 -23.67
C GLY A 356 -0.87 11.78 -22.56
N ARG A 357 -1.24 11.09 -21.47
CA ARG A 357 -0.38 10.84 -20.31
C ARG A 357 0.62 9.71 -20.55
N LEU A 358 1.75 9.80 -19.84
CA LEU A 358 2.74 8.73 -19.75
C LEU A 358 2.51 7.96 -18.45
N LEU A 359 2.23 6.67 -18.58
CA LEU A 359 2.11 5.76 -17.44
C LEU A 359 3.42 4.96 -17.30
N CYS A 360 4.02 5.02 -16.11
CA CYS A 360 5.11 4.17 -15.70
C CYS A 360 4.59 3.06 -14.77
N THR A 361 4.79 1.79 -15.12
CA THR A 361 4.47 0.66 -14.25
C THR A 361 5.67 -0.26 -14.12
N ARG A 362 5.71 -1.03 -13.03
CA ARG A 362 6.53 -2.24 -12.98
C ARG A 362 5.78 -3.38 -13.68
N THR A 363 6.49 -4.36 -14.20
CA THR A 363 5.89 -5.65 -14.58
C THR A 363 5.26 -6.27 -13.34
N PHE A 364 3.93 -6.42 -13.35
CA PHE A 364 3.18 -7.07 -12.29
C PHE A 364 3.22 -8.57 -12.55
N GLY A 365 3.79 -9.34 -11.61
CA GLY A 365 3.78 -10.80 -11.62
C GLY A 365 2.77 -11.37 -10.64
#